data_AF-F0QW40-F1
#
_entry.id   AF-F0QW40-F1
#
_cell.length_a   1.000
_cell.length_b   1.000
_cell.length_c   1.000
_cell.angle_alpha   90.00
_cell.angle_beta   90.00
_cell.angle_gamma   90.00
#
_symmetry.space_group_name_H-M   'P 1'
#
loop_
_entity.id
_entity.type
_entity.pdbx_description
1 polymer ?
#
loop_
_entity_poly.entity_id
_entity_poly.type
_entity_poly.pdbx_seq_one_letter_code
_entity_poly.pdbx_strand_id
1 'polypeptide(L)'
;MIDYALYKRVMEFLANYLGLRNKSLCMSVLHYNEVLNGVKMLIAIYQVDTGELITYCVVKFDNVMNRAEPLCNEDRKYIERIYEEVL
;
A
#
# COMPACT_ATOMS: atom_id res chain seq x y z
N MET A 1 -16.81 7.71 -0.57
CA MET A 1 -16.95 6.33 -0.04
C MET A 1 -15.90 5.51 -0.76
N ILE A 2 -14.90 5.00 -0.05
CA ILE A 2 -13.75 4.37 -0.71
C ILE A 2 -14.17 2.99 -1.22
N ASP A 3 -13.85 2.70 -2.48
CA ASP A 3 -14.26 1.46 -3.16
C ASP A 3 -13.57 0.24 -2.50
N TYR A 4 -14.37 -0.62 -1.88
CA TYR A 4 -13.89 -1.86 -1.26
C TYR A 4 -13.17 -2.77 -2.28
N ALA A 5 -13.61 -2.77 -3.54
CA ALA A 5 -12.98 -3.57 -4.58
C ALA A 5 -11.57 -3.05 -4.91
N LEU A 6 -11.38 -1.73 -4.92
CA LEU A 6 -10.06 -1.12 -5.09
C LEU A 6 -9.14 -1.52 -3.95
N TYR A 7 -9.58 -1.37 -2.69
CA TYR A 7 -8.77 -1.77 -1.54
C TYR A 7 -8.36 -3.23 -1.59
N LYS A 8 -9.31 -4.14 -1.86
CA LYS A 8 -9.02 -5.57 -1.97
C LYS A 8 -7.93 -5.83 -3.02
N ARG A 9 -8.04 -5.21 -4.20
CA ARG A 9 -7.03 -5.34 -5.27
C ARG A 9 -5.66 -4.81 -4.83
N VAL A 10 -5.61 -3.69 -4.11
CA VAL A 10 -4.35 -3.14 -3.57
C VAL A 10 -3.69 -4.11 -2.60
N MET A 11 -4.46 -4.64 -1.65
CA MET A 11 -3.95 -5.55 -0.63
C MET A 11 -3.47 -6.87 -1.25
N GLU A 12 -4.23 -7.43 -2.19
CA GLU A 12 -3.83 -8.63 -2.95
C GLU A 12 -2.56 -8.36 -3.75
N PHE A 13 -2.49 -7.23 -4.46
CA PHE A 13 -1.29 -6.82 -5.21
C PHE A 13 -0.06 -6.74 -4.31
N LEU A 14 -0.15 -6.08 -3.15
CA LEU A 14 0.96 -5.94 -2.21
C LEU A 14 1.40 -7.29 -1.61
N ALA A 15 0.44 -8.13 -1.20
CA ALA A 15 0.75 -9.47 -0.71
C ALA A 15 1.48 -10.31 -1.76
N ASN A 16 1.12 -10.14 -3.03
CA ASN A 16 1.77 -10.80 -4.15
C ASN A 16 3.17 -10.25 -4.41
N TYR A 17 3.31 -8.93 -4.47
CA TYR A 17 4.58 -8.23 -4.74
C TYR A 17 5.65 -8.55 -3.69
N LEU A 18 5.25 -8.60 -2.42
CA LEU A 18 6.15 -8.89 -1.30
C LEU A 18 6.38 -10.41 -1.07
N GLY A 19 5.74 -11.28 -1.85
CA GLY A 19 5.84 -12.74 -1.65
C GLY A 19 5.18 -13.24 -0.36
N LEU A 20 4.22 -12.50 0.19
CA LEU A 20 3.57 -12.78 1.47
C LEU A 20 2.19 -13.46 1.34
N ARG A 21 1.84 -13.98 0.15
CA ARG A 21 0.53 -14.60 -0.16
C ARG A 21 0.08 -15.68 0.82
N ASN A 22 1.03 -16.42 1.41
CA ASN A 22 0.75 -17.54 2.31
C ASN A 22 0.72 -17.12 3.78
N LYS A 23 0.87 -15.82 4.09
CA LYS A 23 0.83 -15.31 5.45
C LYS A 23 -0.53 -14.69 5.76
N SER A 24 -0.95 -14.78 7.02
CA SER A 24 -2.06 -14.00 7.53
C SER A 24 -1.60 -12.56 7.79
N LEU A 25 -2.11 -11.62 7.01
CA LEU A 25 -1.68 -10.22 7.01
C LEU A 25 -2.83 -9.30 7.44
N CYS A 26 -2.49 -8.29 8.23
CA CYS A 26 -3.34 -7.13 8.48
C CYS A 26 -2.71 -5.93 7.76
N MET A 27 -3.48 -5.27 6.91
CA MET A 27 -3.01 -4.07 6.19
C MET A 27 -3.87 -2.88 6.58
N SER A 28 -3.22 -1.84 7.09
CA SER A 28 -3.87 -0.60 7.52
C SER A 28 -3.49 0.54 6.61
N VAL A 29 -4.48 1.23 6.06
CA VAL A 29 -4.28 2.39 5.18
C VAL A 29 -4.12 3.61 6.07
N LEU A 30 -2.93 4.17 6.11
CA LEU A 30 -2.59 5.34 6.92
C LEU A 30 -2.97 6.64 6.21
N HIS A 31 -2.73 6.70 4.90
CA HIS A 31 -3.09 7.85 4.06
C HIS A 31 -3.69 7.38 2.73
N TYR A 32 -4.62 8.19 2.21
CA TYR A 32 -5.29 7.99 0.94
C TYR A 32 -5.50 9.35 0.29
N ASN A 33 -5.02 9.52 -0.94
CA ASN A 33 -5.25 10.71 -1.74
C ASN A 33 -5.64 10.31 -3.16
N GLU A 34 -6.62 11.01 -3.73
CA GLU A 34 -6.91 10.95 -5.16
C GLU A 34 -5.91 11.85 -5.90
N VAL A 35 -5.35 11.33 -6.99
CA VAL A 35 -4.41 12.06 -7.86
C VAL A 35 -4.98 12.08 -9.28
N LEU A 36 -4.45 12.96 -10.14
CA LEU A 36 -5.03 13.27 -11.45
C LEU A 36 -5.45 12.04 -12.28
N ASN A 37 -4.64 10.96 -12.23
CA ASN A 37 -4.85 9.74 -13.00
C ASN A 37 -5.13 8.50 -12.13
N GLY A 38 -5.46 8.64 -10.85
CA GLY A 38 -5.77 7.49 -10.00
C GLY A 38 -5.68 7.78 -8.50
N VAL A 39 -5.01 6.89 -7.75
CA VAL A 39 -4.94 7.00 -6.28
C VAL A 39 -3.53 6.76 -5.76
N LYS A 40 -3.22 7.39 -4.64
CA LYS A 40 -2.00 7.18 -3.87
C LYS A 40 -2.34 6.78 -2.44
N MET A 41 -1.78 5.68 -1.97
CA MET A 41 -2.02 5.15 -0.63
C MET A 41 -0.71 4.94 0.13
N LEU A 42 -0.71 5.25 1.42
CA LEU A 42 0.31 4.78 2.36
C LEU A 42 -0.31 3.67 3.21
N ILE A 43 0.34 2.51 3.24
CA ILE A 43 -0.17 1.30 3.89
C ILE A 43 0.88 0.75 4.85
N ALA A 44 0.48 0.41 6.07
CA ALA A 44 1.27 -0.38 7.01
C ALA A 44 0.82 -1.83 6.96
N ILE A 45 1.77 -2.76 6.90
CA ILE A 45 1.51 -4.20 6.77
C ILE A 45 2.04 -4.89 8.02
N TYR A 46 1.17 -5.65 8.68
CA TYR A 46 1.46 -6.40 9.90
C TYR A 46 1.22 -7.88 9.70
N GLN A 47 1.98 -8.72 10.40
CA GLN A 47 1.66 -10.13 10.55
C GLN A 47 0.61 -10.30 11.65
N VAL A 48 -0.50 -10.97 11.34
CA VAL A 48 -1.64 -11.10 12.28
C VAL A 48 -1.26 -11.85 13.54
N ASP A 49 -0.52 -12.95 13.41
CA ASP A 49 -0.25 -13.86 14.52
C ASP A 49 0.66 -13.25 15.58
N THR A 50 1.59 -12.38 15.18
CA THR A 50 2.57 -11.75 16.06
C THR A 50 2.24 -10.29 16.38
N GLY A 51 1.40 -9.65 15.57
CA GLY A 51 1.19 -8.20 15.60
C GLY A 51 2.41 -7.40 15.13
N GLU A 52 3.45 -8.06 14.62
CA GLU A 52 4.68 -7.42 14.20
C GLU A 52 4.47 -6.66 12.88
N LEU A 53 4.99 -5.44 12.82
CA LEU A 53 5.05 -4.67 11.59
C LEU A 53 6.06 -5.33 10.64
N ILE A 54 5.61 -5.67 9.44
CA ILE A 54 6.46 -6.20 8.38
C ILE A 54 7.12 -5.05 7.62
N THR A 55 6.34 -4.08 7.14
CA THR A 55 6.84 -2.96 6.34
C THR A 55 5.78 -1.87 6.16
N TYR A 56 6.18 -0.71 5.68
CA TYR A 56 5.28 0.30 5.12
C TYR A 56 5.43 0.34 3.60
N CYS A 57 4.34 0.59 2.88
CA CYS A 57 4.35 0.72 1.43
C CYS A 57 3.56 1.95 0.97
N VAL A 58 4.17 2.75 0.09
CA VAL A 58 3.43 3.69 -0.77
C VAL A 58 3.03 2.94 -2.03
N VAL A 59 1.77 3.08 -2.45
CA VAL A 59 1.32 2.55 -3.74
C VAL A 59 0.64 3.66 -4.54
N LYS A 60 1.14 3.89 -5.75
CA LYS A 60 0.49 4.75 -6.75
C LYS A 60 -0.19 3.86 -7.79
N PHE A 61 -1.50 3.98 -7.91
CA PHE A 61 -2.28 3.37 -8.98
C PHE A 61 -2.55 4.41 -10.05
N ASP A 62 -2.13 4.11 -11.27
CA ASP A 62 -2.50 4.84 -12.47
C ASP A 62 -3.63 4.09 -13.18
N ASN A 63 -4.83 4.66 -13.14
CA ASN A 63 -6.05 4.10 -13.73
C ASN A 63 -6.03 4.17 -15.27
N VAL A 64 -5.26 5.10 -15.85
CA VAL A 64 -5.14 5.24 -17.31
C VAL A 64 -4.24 4.13 -17.86
N MET A 65 -3.12 3.88 -17.19
CA MET A 65 -2.15 2.85 -17.58
C MET A 65 -2.46 1.47 -17.01
N ASN A 66 -3.44 1.39 -16.09
CA ASN A 66 -3.77 0.20 -15.31
C ASN A 66 -2.52 -0.42 -14.65
N ARG A 67 -1.69 0.44 -14.04
CA ARG A 67 -0.42 0.06 -13.39
C ARG A 67 -0.41 0.46 -11.92
N ALA A 68 0.30 -0.32 -11.13
CA ALA A 68 0.55 -0.07 -9.72
C ALA A 68 2.06 -0.08 -9.46
N GLU A 69 2.57 0.97 -8.85
CA GLU A 69 3.98 1.08 -8.48
C GLU A 69 4.08 1.16 -6.95
N PRO A 70 4.46 0.04 -6.28
CA PRO A 70 4.69 0.00 -4.85
C PRO A 70 6.14 0.37 -4.53
N LEU A 71 6.33 1.15 -3.48
CA LEU A 71 7.63 1.40 -2.86
C LEU A 71 7.49 1.13 -1.37
N CYS A 72 8.25 0.16 -0.87
CA CYS A 72 8.16 -0.30 0.52
C CYS A 72 9.46 -0.09 1.29
N ASN A 73 9.34 0.24 2.57
CA ASN A 73 10.45 0.37 3.51
C ASN A 73 9.96 0.19 4.95
N GLU A 74 10.83 -0.28 5.84
CA GLU A 74 10.56 -0.43 7.27
C GLU A 74 10.67 0.92 8.02
N ASP A 75 11.43 1.89 7.50
CA ASP A 75 11.50 3.24 8.05
C ASP A 75 10.25 4.06 7.67
N ARG A 76 9.40 4.26 8.68
CA ARG A 76 8.19 5.06 8.58
C ARG A 76 8.44 6.47 8.06
N LYS A 77 9.45 7.18 8.58
CA LYS A 77 9.69 8.59 8.23
C LYS A 77 10.16 8.71 6.80
N TYR A 78 11.01 7.78 6.36
CA TYR A 78 11.44 7.71 4.97
C TYR A 78 10.25 7.51 4.04
N ILE A 79 9.38 6.55 4.35
CA ILE A 79 8.22 6.26 3.50
C ILE A 79 7.17 7.36 3.51
N GLU A 80 6.90 7.99 4.66
CA GLU A 80 6.03 9.16 4.74
C GLU A 80 6.55 10.30 3.86
N ARG A 81 7.87 10.53 3.83
CA ARG A 81 8.47 11.51 2.93
C ARG A 81 8.25 11.18 1.46
N ILE A 82 8.48 9.92 1.06
CA ILE A 82 8.20 9.47 -0.31
C ILE A 82 6.72 9.65 -0.64
N TYR A 83 5.81 9.34 0.30
CA TYR A 83 4.39 9.56 0.10
C TYR A 83 4.11 11.03 -0.24
N GLU A 84 4.66 11.99 0.50
CA GLU A 84 4.44 13.42 0.20
C GLU A 84 5.08 13.87 -1.13
N GLU A 85 6.26 13.36 -1.46
CA GLU A 85 7.01 13.75 -2.68
C GLU A 85 6.41 13.19 -3.98
N VAL A 86 5.77 12.02 -3.92
CA VAL A 86 5.13 11.39 -5.09
C VAL A 86 3.78 12.06 -5.35
N LEU A 87 3.76 13.11 -6.18
CA LEU A 87 2.55 13.71 -6.76
C LEU A 87 2.23 13.04 -8.10
#